data_AF-A0A430QLQ8-F1
#
_entry.id   AF-A0A430QLQ8-F1
#
_cell.length_a   1.000
_cell.length_b   1.000
_cell.length_c   1.000
_cell.angle_alpha   90.00
_cell.angle_beta   90.00
_cell.angle_gamma   90.00
#
_symmetry.space_group_name_H-M   'P 1'
#
loop_
_entity.id
_entity.type
_entity.pdbx_description
1 polymer ?
#
loop_
_entity_poly.entity_id
_entity_poly.type
_entity_poly.pdbx_seq_one_letter_code
_entity_poly.pdbx_strand_id
1 'polypeptide(L)'
;MKLFLHNILTSRVLKSVKVGYPLKLKANTLKVSTVDYDPASVARLIPKVEWSVVKSVADEIGEEYIPCLPEEVPVNYSENEEFLKLAHRALLEVDVMEGVLVCPETGREFTISNGIPNMLVNEGE
;
A
#
# COMPACT_ATOMS: atom_id res chain seq x y z
N MET A 1 -7.39 -5.23 -2.69
CA MET A 1 -6.46 -4.16 -3.09
C MET A 1 -5.15 -4.38 -2.37
N LYS A 2 -4.10 -4.72 -3.11
CA LYS A 2 -2.76 -4.97 -2.55
C LYS A 2 -2.12 -3.67 -2.05
N LEU A 3 -1.27 -3.74 -1.03
CA LEU A 3 -0.56 -2.56 -0.52
C LEU A 3 0.38 -1.93 -1.54
N PHE A 4 0.94 -2.74 -2.46
CA PHE A 4 1.68 -2.19 -3.59
C PHE A 4 0.85 -1.17 -4.40
N LEU A 5 -0.43 -1.47 -4.65
CA LEU A 5 -1.32 -0.56 -5.38
C LEU A 5 -1.63 0.69 -4.54
N HIS A 6 -1.91 0.54 -3.24
CA HIS A 6 -2.07 1.69 -2.33
C HIS A 6 -0.89 2.66 -2.42
N ASN A 7 0.33 2.12 -2.44
CA ASN A 7 1.56 2.91 -2.46
C ASN A 7 1.77 3.68 -3.77
N ILE A 8 1.04 3.35 -4.85
CA ILE A 8 1.07 4.04 -6.14
C ILE A 8 -0.07 5.07 -6.26
N LEU A 9 -1.20 4.84 -5.60
CA LEU A 9 -2.39 5.68 -5.76
C LEU A 9 -2.19 7.09 -5.18
N THR A 10 -2.63 8.09 -5.94
CA THR A 10 -2.61 9.49 -5.54
C THR A 10 -3.94 10.17 -5.87
N SER A 11 -4.33 11.17 -5.08
CA SER A 11 -5.50 12.01 -5.32
C SER A 11 -5.20 13.28 -6.11
N ARG A 12 -4.03 13.38 -6.77
CA ARG A 12 -3.65 14.55 -7.59
C ARG A 12 -4.60 14.89 -8.73
N VAL A 13 -5.51 13.97 -9.07
CA VAL A 13 -6.57 14.21 -10.04
C VAL A 13 -7.59 15.27 -9.57
N LEU A 14 -7.71 15.49 -8.25
CA LEU A 14 -8.59 16.51 -7.68
C LEU A 14 -7.99 17.91 -7.89
N LYS A 15 -8.83 18.88 -8.29
CA LYS A 15 -8.35 20.22 -8.69
C LYS A 15 -7.66 20.99 -7.57
N SER A 16 -8.07 20.76 -6.32
CA SER A 16 -7.55 21.45 -5.13
C SER A 16 -6.38 20.74 -4.46
N VAL A 17 -5.82 19.69 -5.07
CA VAL A 17 -4.76 18.85 -4.49
C VAL A 17 -3.43 19.12 -5.19
N LYS A 18 -2.38 19.43 -4.42
CA LYS A 18 -1.02 19.64 -4.97
C LYS A 18 -0.17 18.38 -4.90
N VAL A 19 -0.21 17.66 -3.77
CA VAL A 19 0.65 16.50 -3.50
C VAL A 19 -0.16 15.21 -3.58
N GLY A 20 -1.29 15.14 -2.87
CA GLY A 20 -2.27 14.05 -2.95
C GLY A 20 -1.73 12.67 -2.58
N TYR A 21 -0.69 12.60 -1.76
CA TYR A 21 0.00 11.36 -1.39
C TYR A 21 0.69 11.51 -0.03
N PRO A 22 0.75 10.46 0.81
CA PRO A 22 0.01 9.20 0.68
C PRO A 22 -1.48 9.37 1.00
N LEU A 23 -2.31 8.51 0.43
CA LEU A 23 -3.72 8.43 0.84
C LEU A 23 -3.80 7.67 2.17
N LYS A 24 -4.49 8.24 3.17
CA LYS A 24 -4.65 7.55 4.47
C LYS A 24 -5.56 6.34 4.27
N LEU A 25 -5.12 5.16 4.69
CA LEU A 25 -5.89 3.93 4.56
C LEU A 25 -6.70 3.69 5.84
N LYS A 26 -8.02 3.52 5.69
CA LYS A 26 -8.89 2.96 6.74
C LYS A 26 -9.35 1.59 6.24
N ALA A 27 -8.68 0.53 6.66
CA ALA A 27 -9.04 -0.84 6.28
C ALA A 27 -10.13 -1.39 7.21
N ASN A 28 -11.19 -1.96 6.64
CA ASN A 28 -12.28 -2.60 7.39
C ASN A 28 -12.22 -4.11 7.29
N THR A 29 -11.84 -4.64 6.13
CA THR A 29 -11.71 -6.08 5.90
C THR A 29 -10.45 -6.35 5.11
N LEU A 30 -9.63 -7.25 5.62
CA LEU A 30 -8.37 -7.68 5.02
C LEU A 30 -8.46 -9.16 4.66
N LYS A 31 -7.76 -9.55 3.61
CA LYS A 31 -7.63 -10.94 3.19
C LYS A 31 -6.18 -11.21 2.84
N VAL A 32 -5.66 -12.31 3.38
CA VAL A 32 -4.36 -12.85 2.99
C VAL A 32 -4.56 -13.75 1.77
N SER A 33 -3.81 -13.49 0.71
CA SER A 33 -3.77 -14.28 -0.52
C SER A 33 -2.37 -14.84 -0.71
N THR A 34 -2.29 -16.12 -1.08
CA THR A 34 -1.01 -16.75 -1.44
C THR A 34 -0.62 -16.27 -2.83
N VAL A 35 0.59 -15.72 -2.96
CA VAL A 35 1.19 -15.31 -4.22
C VAL A 35 2.55 -15.99 -4.32
N ASP A 36 2.88 -16.52 -5.50
CA ASP A 36 4.18 -17.15 -5.72
C ASP A 36 5.31 -16.16 -5.42
N TYR A 37 6.23 -16.60 -4.56
CA TYR A 37 7.37 -15.79 -4.18
C TYR A 37 8.44 -15.85 -5.27
N ASP A 38 8.70 -14.69 -5.88
CA ASP A 38 9.83 -14.49 -6.79
C ASP A 38 10.73 -13.35 -6.26
N PRO A 39 11.90 -13.66 -5.68
CA PRO A 39 12.78 -12.65 -5.08
C PRO A 39 13.22 -11.59 -6.09
N ALA A 40 13.42 -11.96 -7.37
CA ALA A 40 13.84 -11.02 -8.40
C ALA A 40 12.74 -10.00 -8.71
N SER A 41 11.47 -10.42 -8.70
CA SER A 41 10.33 -9.51 -8.85
C SER A 41 10.19 -8.59 -7.65
N VAL A 42 10.26 -9.12 -6.43
CA VAL A 42 10.12 -8.32 -5.20
C VAL A 42 11.23 -7.26 -5.13
N ALA A 43 12.49 -7.64 -5.37
CA ALA A 43 13.62 -6.71 -5.38
C ALA A 43 13.43 -5.56 -6.39
N ARG A 44 12.79 -5.81 -7.55
CA ARG A 44 12.46 -4.76 -8.53
C ARG A 44 11.34 -3.82 -8.10
N LEU A 45 10.51 -4.20 -7.12
CA LEU A 45 9.44 -3.37 -6.58
C LEU A 45 9.95 -2.44 -5.48
N ILE A 46 10.92 -2.87 -4.68
CA ILE A 46 11.49 -2.09 -3.57
C ILE A 46 11.85 -0.64 -3.94
N PRO A 47 12.60 -0.36 -5.03
CA PRO A 47 12.94 1.02 -5.37
C PRO A 47 11.76 1.84 -5.94
N LYS A 48 10.62 1.22 -6.22
CA LYS A 48 9.42 1.87 -6.77
C LYS A 48 8.38 2.21 -5.71
N VAL A 49 8.57 1.73 -4.48
CA VAL A 49 7.65 1.97 -3.38
C VAL A 49 8.26 2.99 -2.40
N GLU A 50 7.41 3.82 -1.84
CA GLU A 50 7.74 4.65 -0.70
C GLU A 50 7.68 3.77 0.56
N TRP A 51 8.83 3.26 1.00
CA TRP A 51 8.93 2.28 2.08
C TRP A 51 8.37 2.79 3.40
N SER A 52 8.59 4.07 3.70
CA SER A 52 8.06 4.73 4.90
C SER A 52 6.53 4.62 5.00
N VAL A 53 5.84 4.74 3.85
CA VAL A 53 4.38 4.61 3.75
C VAL A 53 3.96 3.15 3.88
N VAL A 54 4.67 2.21 3.26
CA VAL A 54 4.38 0.76 3.41
C VAL A 54 4.47 0.34 4.87
N LYS A 55 5.54 0.77 5.56
CA LYS A 55 5.73 0.51 7.00
C LYS A 55 4.60 1.10 7.83
N SER A 56 4.28 2.39 7.64
CA SER A 56 3.19 3.05 8.38
C SER A 56 1.87 2.29 8.23
N VAL A 57 1.54 1.85 7.02
CA VAL A 57 0.30 1.12 6.77
C VAL A 57 0.36 -0.30 7.33
N ALA A 58 1.51 -0.97 7.30
CA ALA A 58 1.69 -2.27 7.92
C ALA A 58 1.51 -2.19 9.44
N ASP A 59 2.06 -1.16 10.08
CA ASP A 59 1.91 -0.92 11.52
C ASP A 59 0.44 -0.64 11.90
N GLU A 60 -0.30 0.10 11.06
CA GLU A 60 -1.74 0.36 11.24
C GLU A 60 -2.61 -0.90 11.06
N ILE A 61 -2.25 -1.78 10.12
CA ILE A 61 -2.95 -3.05 9.89
C ILE A 61 -2.68 -4.06 11.01
N GLY A 62 -1.45 -4.07 11.53
CA GLY A 62 -1.01 -4.92 12.64
C GLY A 62 -0.39 -6.25 12.23
N GLU A 63 0.31 -6.84 13.21
CA GLU A 63 1.16 -8.03 13.04
C GLU A 63 0.40 -9.32 12.68
N GLU A 64 -0.93 -9.35 12.86
CA GLU A 64 -1.78 -10.48 12.45
C GLU A 64 -1.71 -10.73 10.93
N TYR A 65 -1.60 -9.65 10.13
CA TYR A 65 -1.57 -9.74 8.67
C TYR A 65 -0.17 -9.58 8.12
N ILE A 66 0.59 -8.61 8.65
CA ILE A 66 1.89 -8.21 8.12
C ILE A 66 2.90 -8.21 9.28
N PRO A 67 3.94 -9.06 9.25
CA PRO A 67 4.96 -9.04 10.29
C PRO A 67 5.66 -7.68 10.36
N CYS A 68 6.20 -7.36 11.53
CA CYS A 68 6.92 -6.11 11.77
C CYS A 68 8.00 -5.87 10.68
N LEU A 69 7.84 -4.76 9.95
CA LEU A 69 8.74 -4.37 8.88
C LEU A 69 9.91 -3.55 9.43
N PRO A 70 11.12 -3.67 8.86
CA PRO A 70 12.24 -2.82 9.25
C PRO A 70 11.96 -1.36 8.93
N GLU A 71 12.56 -0.48 9.74
CA GLU A 71 12.37 0.97 9.61
C GLU A 71 12.87 1.53 8.29
N GLU A 72 14.01 1.01 7.81
CA GLU A 72 14.63 1.39 6.56
C GLU A 72 14.86 0.16 5.68
N VAL A 73 14.94 0.38 4.37
CA VAL A 73 15.33 -0.67 3.42
C VAL A 73 16.82 -0.99 3.65
N PRO A 74 17.18 -2.26 3.93
CA PRO A 74 18.58 -2.64 4.09
C PRO A 74 19.40 -2.35 2.83
N VAL A 75 20.67 -1.93 2.97
CA VAL A 75 21.54 -1.60 1.81
C VAL A 75 21.69 -2.80 0.86
N ASN A 76 21.73 -4.01 1.41
CA ASN A 76 21.83 -5.28 0.70
C ASN A 76 20.46 -5.96 0.50
N TYR A 77 19.36 -5.20 0.40
CA TYR A 77 18.00 -5.75 0.29
C TYR A 77 17.85 -6.80 -0.82
N SER A 78 18.56 -6.64 -1.93
CA SER A 78 18.52 -7.54 -3.09
C SER A 78 18.96 -8.97 -2.78
N GLU A 79 19.86 -9.14 -1.81
CA GLU A 79 20.46 -10.41 -1.40
C GLU A 79 19.88 -10.91 -0.06
N ASN A 80 19.09 -10.06 0.61
CA ASN A 80 18.49 -10.36 1.90
C ASN A 80 17.13 -11.06 1.72
N GLU A 81 17.15 -12.39 1.68
CA GLU A 81 15.94 -13.20 1.48
C GLU A 81 14.88 -12.99 2.57
N GLU A 82 15.29 -12.80 3.83
CA GLU A 82 14.38 -12.55 4.93
C GLU A 82 13.61 -11.23 4.73
N PHE A 83 14.32 -10.16 4.35
CA PHE A 83 13.71 -8.89 3.99
C PHE A 83 12.77 -9.01 2.79
N LEU A 84 13.20 -9.72 1.73
CA LEU A 84 12.37 -9.88 0.53
C LEU A 84 11.09 -10.67 0.81
N LYS A 85 11.12 -11.65 1.72
CA LYS A 85 9.90 -12.35 2.18
C LYS A 85 8.96 -11.43 2.96
N LEU A 86 9.50 -10.56 3.83
CA LEU A 86 8.70 -9.55 4.54
C LEU A 86 8.07 -8.55 3.56
N ALA A 87 8.84 -8.05 2.60
CA ALA A 87 8.35 -7.14 1.58
C ALA A 87 7.31 -7.81 0.67
N HIS A 88 7.51 -9.07 0.28
CA HIS A 88 6.54 -9.86 -0.49
C HIS A 88 5.20 -9.96 0.26
N ARG A 89 5.26 -10.32 1.54
CA ARG A 89 4.10 -10.42 2.42
C ARG A 89 3.31 -9.12 2.46
N ALA A 90 3.98 -8.02 2.74
CA ALA A 90 3.35 -6.71 2.84
C ALA A 90 2.78 -6.25 1.48
N LEU A 91 3.61 -6.26 0.44
CA LEU A 91 3.27 -5.64 -0.85
C LEU A 91 2.26 -6.45 -1.67
N LEU A 92 2.34 -7.78 -1.60
CA LEU A 92 1.68 -8.66 -2.56
C LEU A 92 0.66 -9.62 -1.95
N GLU A 93 0.82 -10.05 -0.71
CA GLU A 93 -0.07 -11.08 -0.14
C GLU A 93 -1.28 -10.51 0.60
N VAL A 94 -1.17 -9.30 1.16
CA VAL A 94 -2.27 -8.67 1.90
C VAL A 94 -3.14 -7.81 0.98
N ASP A 95 -4.41 -8.17 0.91
CA ASP A 95 -5.45 -7.48 0.17
C ASP A 95 -6.44 -6.78 1.10
N VAL A 96 -6.59 -5.47 0.97
CA VAL A 96 -7.72 -4.73 1.54
C VAL A 96 -8.95 -5.05 0.71
N MET A 97 -9.94 -5.73 1.30
CA MET A 97 -11.20 -6.10 0.64
C MET A 97 -12.22 -4.98 0.74
N GLU A 98 -12.39 -4.41 1.94
CA GLU A 98 -13.30 -3.30 2.22
C GLU A 98 -12.53 -2.23 3.00
N GLY A 99 -12.76 -0.96 2.67
CA GLY A 99 -12.09 0.15 3.32
C GLY A 99 -12.28 1.48 2.61
N VAL A 100 -11.51 2.47 3.03
CA VAL A 100 -11.53 3.82 2.46
C VAL A 100 -10.10 4.37 2.35
N LEU A 101 -9.81 5.03 1.24
CA LEU A 101 -8.62 5.86 1.06
C LEU A 101 -9.01 7.33 1.24
N VAL A 102 -8.33 8.05 2.12
CA VAL A 102 -8.66 9.46 2.41
C VAL A 102 -7.57 10.37 1.85
N CYS A 103 -7.96 11.35 1.04
CA CYS A 103 -7.08 12.41 0.57
C CYS A 103 -6.53 13.21 1.77
N PRO A 104 -5.21 13.39 1.88
CA PRO A 104 -4.62 14.12 3.00
C PRO A 104 -4.91 15.62 2.97
N GLU A 105 -5.20 16.20 1.79
CA GLU A 105 -5.40 17.65 1.62
C GLU A 105 -6.89 18.05 1.67
N THR A 106 -7.78 17.28 1.03
CA THR A 106 -9.22 17.62 0.94
C THR A 106 -10.10 16.82 1.89
N GLY A 107 -9.57 15.73 2.47
CA GLY A 107 -10.38 14.78 3.22
C GLY A 107 -11.33 13.94 2.36
N ARG A 108 -11.29 14.07 1.02
CA ARG A 108 -12.12 13.27 0.12
C ARG A 108 -11.83 11.79 0.31
N GLU A 109 -12.89 11.02 0.48
CA GLU A 109 -12.85 9.58 0.68
C GLU A 109 -13.06 8.83 -0.65
N PHE A 110 -12.22 7.84 -0.94
CA PHE A 110 -12.34 6.92 -2.06
C PHE A 110 -12.60 5.52 -1.50
N THR A 111 -13.76 4.95 -1.80
CA THR A 111 -14.19 3.66 -1.24
C THR A 111 -13.45 2.50 -1.88
N ILE A 112 -13.08 1.50 -1.10
CA ILE A 112 -12.58 0.20 -1.56
C ILE A 112 -13.69 -0.81 -1.33
N SER A 113 -14.12 -1.49 -2.39
CA SER A 113 -15.13 -2.54 -2.31
C SER A 113 -14.72 -3.75 -3.16
N ASN A 114 -14.89 -4.95 -2.62
CA ASN A 114 -14.40 -6.20 -3.20
C ASN A 114 -12.92 -6.13 -3.63
N GLY A 115 -12.13 -5.37 -2.87
CA GLY A 115 -10.72 -5.14 -3.12
C GLY A 115 -10.40 -4.22 -4.31
N ILE A 116 -11.39 -3.50 -4.84
CA ILE A 116 -11.24 -2.55 -5.94
C ILE A 116 -11.44 -1.12 -5.38
N PRO A 117 -10.41 -0.25 -5.43
CA PRO A 117 -10.56 1.15 -5.06
C PRO A 117 -11.32 1.92 -6.15
N ASN A 118 -12.36 2.67 -5.76
CA ASN A 118 -13.08 3.58 -6.64
C ASN A 118 -12.45 4.98 -6.61
N MET A 119 -11.65 5.28 -7.62
CA MET A 119 -10.94 6.56 -7.78
C MET A 119 -11.65 7.53 -8.74
N LEU A 120 -12.93 7.29 -9.06
CA LEU A 120 -13.71 8.18 -9.93
C LEU A 120 -13.98 9.51 -9.23
N VAL A 121 -13.87 10.59 -10.00
CA VAL A 121 -14.11 11.97 -9.57
C VAL A 121 -15.15 12.61 -10.48
N ASN A 122 -16.03 13.42 -9.91
CA ASN A 122 -17.03 14.16 -10.69
C ASN A 122 -16.41 15.40 -11.35
N GLU A 123 -16.99 15.85 -12.46
CA GLU A 123 -16.60 17.12 -13.08
C GLU A 123 -16.88 18.29 -12.11
N GLY A 124 -15.83 18.77 -11.43
CA GLY A 124 -15.94 19.86 -10.46
C GLY A 124 -15.16 19.60 -9.16
N GLU A 125 -14.95 18.34 -8.81
CA GLU A 125 -13.98 17.90 -7.80
C GLU A 125 -12.55 17.90 -8.37
#